data_AF-A0A1V2Q8K6-F1
#
_entry.id   AF-A0A1V2Q8K6-F1
#
_cell.length_a   1.000
_cell.length_b   1.000
_cell.length_c   1.000
_cell.angle_alpha   90.00
_cell.angle_beta   90.00
_cell.angle_gamma   90.00
#
_symmetry.space_group_name_H-M   'P 1'
#
loop_
_entity.id
_entity.type
_entity.pdbx_description
1 polymer ?
#
loop_
_entity_poly.entity_id
_entity_poly.type
_entity_poly.pdbx_seq_one_letter_code
_entity_poly.pdbx_strand_id
1 'polypeptide(L)'
;MSGITAVTYVVESKDEQRRRRQREEWERYSARRAELSALRAEADAYRTVFGAEVAKIPAAPRARPGSAPERIAAAAEETGELVAKHRERLRESVAVAAKREALRTVAAAVPVPAADQGERVATGKFTRKPTADEERERELRARSERVRQGLVDKATEQLARLPAYAPEQTRIACTQAVAELSTTPSEARARLLLADLVGRVRREVEAEQDVQETHTALEALSARLEAVAPADSAGLRQEIAALLRARARKVPEALPGRVTALVDAADRAHRRKQVAAALRLSLEDLQYQVTEGFETVLAAEGFAYASLPDRPGYGVKLLLDAGQDKIRTQVVRSERLRPDGTADADAEQGFCAQYPTLLSRLRKHGVEPGDPGLRPPGQGTVAPVAEELIPAAETGRHESHQRRQEMRS
;
A
#
# COMPACT_ATOMS: atom_id res chain seq x y z
N MET A 1 20.67 -34.83 -27.27
CA MET A 1 20.23 -33.64 -26.52
C MET A 1 20.34 -32.44 -27.46
N SER A 2 19.20 -31.87 -27.84
CA SER A 2 19.10 -30.80 -28.85
C SER A 2 19.75 -29.48 -28.42
N GLY A 3 20.27 -28.72 -29.39
CA GLY A 3 20.97 -27.46 -29.19
C GLY A 3 20.01 -26.31 -28.89
N ILE A 4 19.62 -26.14 -27.63
CA ILE A 4 18.80 -25.01 -27.21
C ILE A 4 19.69 -23.77 -27.08
N THR A 5 19.40 -22.72 -27.83
CA THR A 5 19.94 -21.38 -27.59
C THR A 5 19.11 -20.76 -26.47
N ALA A 6 19.76 -20.30 -25.40
CA ALA A 6 19.10 -19.68 -24.27
C ALA A 6 19.65 -18.28 -24.04
N VAL A 7 18.75 -17.33 -23.78
CA VAL A 7 19.09 -15.92 -23.52
C VAL A 7 18.28 -15.46 -22.32
N THR A 8 18.95 -15.06 -21.25
CA THR A 8 18.30 -14.31 -20.17
C THR A 8 17.83 -12.99 -20.70
N TYR A 9 16.65 -12.53 -20.32
CA TYR A 9 16.15 -11.21 -20.66
C TYR A 9 15.86 -10.41 -19.39
N VAL A 10 16.01 -9.11 -19.49
CA VAL A 10 15.46 -8.16 -18.53
C VAL A 10 14.44 -7.33 -19.27
N VAL A 11 13.22 -7.25 -18.75
CA VAL A 11 12.26 -6.28 -19.25
C VAL A 11 12.52 -5.00 -18.46
N GLU A 12 13.26 -4.08 -19.07
CA GLU A 12 13.50 -2.74 -18.53
C GLU A 12 12.89 -1.68 -19.46
N SER A 13 11.71 -1.98 -19.98
CA SER A 13 10.98 -1.02 -20.80
C SER A 13 10.71 0.27 -20.00
N LYS A 14 10.73 1.42 -20.69
CA LYS A 14 10.31 2.71 -20.09
C LYS A 14 8.91 2.61 -19.46
N ASP A 15 8.05 1.77 -20.02
CA ASP A 15 6.71 1.49 -19.49
C ASP A 15 6.75 0.72 -18.17
N GLU A 16 7.63 -0.27 -18.01
CA GLU A 16 7.80 -0.99 -16.75
C GLU A 16 8.39 -0.08 -15.66
N GLN A 17 9.41 0.72 -16.00
CA GLN A 17 9.95 1.72 -15.08
C GLN A 17 8.87 2.74 -14.66
N ARG A 18 8.07 3.23 -15.61
CA ARG A 18 6.97 4.15 -15.34
C ARG A 18 5.91 3.51 -14.45
N ARG A 19 5.54 2.24 -14.68
CA ARG A 19 4.58 1.52 -13.85
C ARG A 19 5.10 1.24 -12.45
N ARG A 20 6.38 0.89 -12.31
CA ARG A 20 7.02 0.73 -11.01
C ARG A 20 6.94 2.02 -10.20
N ARG A 21 7.37 3.15 -10.80
CA ARG A 21 7.24 4.48 -10.18
C ARG A 21 5.79 4.82 -9.86
N GLN A 22 4.86 4.56 -10.79
CA GLN A 22 3.45 4.80 -10.57
C GLN A 22 2.91 4.03 -9.36
N ARG A 23 3.31 2.77 -9.18
CA ARG A 23 2.93 1.97 -8.01
C ARG A 23 3.55 2.51 -6.72
N GLU A 24 4.85 2.80 -6.73
CA GLU A 24 5.54 3.37 -5.57
C GLU A 24 4.88 4.69 -5.11
N GLU A 25 4.57 5.59 -6.05
CA GLU A 25 3.86 6.84 -5.73
C GLU A 25 2.41 6.57 -5.30
N TRP A 26 1.74 5.57 -5.88
CA TRP A 26 0.39 5.20 -5.48
C TRP A 26 0.32 4.62 -4.05
N GLU A 27 1.31 3.80 -3.68
CA GLU A 27 1.47 3.29 -2.33
C GLU A 27 1.68 4.45 -1.34
N ARG A 28 2.57 5.40 -1.67
CA ARG A 28 2.77 6.62 -0.86
C ARG A 28 1.51 7.45 -0.72
N TYR A 29 0.81 7.73 -1.83
CA TYR A 29 -0.44 8.46 -1.82
C TYR A 29 -1.50 7.76 -0.96
N SER A 30 -1.63 6.45 -1.09
CA SER A 30 -2.61 5.66 -0.33
C SER A 30 -2.31 5.66 1.16
N ALA A 31 -1.04 5.55 1.56
CA ALA A 31 -0.63 5.70 2.95
C ALA A 31 -0.99 7.09 3.52
N ARG A 32 -0.67 8.17 2.80
CA ARG A 32 -1.04 9.54 3.20
C ARG A 32 -2.54 9.76 3.29
N ARG A 33 -3.30 9.18 2.35
CA ARG A 33 -4.75 9.25 2.36
C ARG A 33 -5.35 8.47 3.55
N ALA A 34 -4.77 7.33 3.91
CA ALA A 34 -5.15 6.58 5.10
C ALA A 34 -4.90 7.40 6.38
N GLU A 35 -3.74 8.05 6.49
CA GLU A 35 -3.43 8.97 7.60
C GLU A 35 -4.47 10.11 7.70
N LEU A 36 -4.86 10.73 6.59
CA LEU A 36 -5.88 11.79 6.59
C LEU A 36 -7.27 11.24 6.95
N SER A 37 -7.62 10.05 6.45
CA SER A 37 -8.90 9.40 6.77
C SER A 37 -9.00 9.07 8.26
N ALA A 38 -7.92 8.56 8.85
CA ALA A 38 -7.81 8.34 10.29
C ALA A 38 -7.98 9.64 11.07
N LEU A 39 -7.28 10.71 10.67
CA LEU A 39 -7.39 12.03 11.31
C LEU A 39 -8.81 12.60 11.22
N ARG A 40 -9.51 12.37 10.11
CA ARG A 40 -10.93 12.74 9.95
C ARG A 40 -11.82 11.95 10.91
N ALA A 41 -11.65 10.64 10.97
CA ALA A 41 -12.42 9.79 11.86
C ALA A 41 -12.15 10.12 13.33
N GLU A 42 -10.91 10.48 13.68
CA GLU A 42 -10.54 10.98 15.01
C GLU A 42 -11.24 12.31 15.32
N ALA A 43 -11.18 13.27 14.40
CA ALA A 43 -11.87 14.55 14.57
C ALA A 43 -13.39 14.39 14.70
N ASP A 44 -14.01 13.52 13.90
CA ASP A 44 -15.44 13.23 13.99
C ASP A 44 -15.80 12.58 15.34
N ALA A 45 -14.96 11.67 15.85
CA ALA A 45 -15.14 11.07 17.17
C ALA A 45 -14.96 12.09 18.31
N TYR A 46 -14.03 13.04 18.20
CA TYR A 46 -13.96 14.13 19.18
C TYR A 46 -15.15 15.09 19.07
N ARG A 47 -15.70 15.31 17.88
CA ARG A 47 -16.91 16.13 17.69
C ARG A 47 -18.15 15.52 18.32
N THR A 48 -18.25 14.19 18.44
CA THR A 48 -19.36 13.56 19.18
C THR A 48 -19.25 13.79 20.69
N VAL A 49 -18.03 13.92 21.22
CA VAL A 49 -17.77 14.16 22.65
C VAL A 49 -17.85 15.65 23.01
N PHE A 50 -17.21 16.51 22.22
CA PHE A 50 -16.99 17.93 22.53
C PHE A 50 -17.82 18.89 21.66
N GLY A 51 -18.57 18.37 20.69
CA GLY A 51 -19.43 19.17 19.82
C GLY A 51 -18.67 19.91 18.71
N ALA A 52 -19.24 21.04 18.28
CA ALA A 52 -18.81 21.75 17.08
C ALA A 52 -17.49 22.53 17.22
N GLU A 53 -16.96 22.66 18.43
CA GLU A 53 -15.69 23.37 18.72
C GLU A 53 -14.47 22.68 18.09
N VAL A 54 -14.56 21.36 17.89
CA VAL A 54 -13.52 20.56 17.24
C VAL A 54 -13.55 20.79 15.72
N ALA A 55 -12.40 21.19 15.17
CA ALA A 55 -12.26 21.57 13.77
C ALA A 55 -12.61 20.41 12.82
N LYS A 56 -13.29 20.72 11.71
CA LYS A 56 -13.48 19.76 10.61
C LYS A 56 -12.19 19.61 9.82
N ILE A 57 -11.91 18.39 9.40
CA ILE A 57 -10.76 18.06 8.56
C ILE A 57 -11.23 17.92 7.09
N PRO A 58 -10.57 18.60 6.13
CA PRO A 58 -10.97 18.57 4.73
C PRO A 58 -10.74 17.19 4.08
N ALA A 59 -11.25 17.04 2.85
CA ALA A 59 -10.98 15.87 2.04
C ALA A 59 -9.60 15.92 1.40
N ALA A 60 -9.00 14.75 1.19
CA ALA A 60 -7.77 14.62 0.42
C ALA A 60 -8.00 15.09 -1.03
N PRO A 61 -6.98 15.68 -1.67
CA PRO A 61 -6.95 15.79 -3.11
C PRO A 61 -7.10 14.41 -3.75
N ARG A 62 -7.83 14.34 -4.87
CA ARG A 62 -8.14 13.07 -5.54
C ARG A 62 -7.06 12.72 -6.56
N ALA A 63 -6.34 11.62 -6.33
CA ALA A 63 -5.61 10.91 -7.37
C ALA A 63 -6.34 9.61 -7.74
N ARG A 64 -6.14 9.14 -8.97
CA ARG A 64 -6.73 7.87 -9.47
C ARG A 64 -5.62 6.87 -9.76
N PRO A 65 -5.87 5.55 -9.57
CA PRO A 65 -5.01 4.51 -10.12
C PRO A 65 -4.83 4.76 -11.62
N GLY A 66 -3.59 4.66 -12.12
CA GLY A 66 -3.31 4.92 -13.54
C GLY A 66 -2.92 6.36 -13.89
N SER A 67 -2.99 7.31 -12.95
CA SER A 67 -2.52 8.70 -13.16
C SER A 67 -1.00 8.75 -13.38
N ALA A 68 -0.51 9.82 -14.02
CA ALA A 68 0.93 10.02 -14.18
C ALA A 68 1.64 10.07 -12.80
N PRO A 69 2.84 9.48 -12.64
CA PRO A 69 3.55 9.42 -11.35
C PRO A 69 3.68 10.79 -10.69
N GLU A 70 3.97 11.84 -11.46
CA GLU A 70 4.16 13.22 -10.99
C GLU A 70 2.87 13.77 -10.36
N ARG A 71 1.72 13.43 -10.93
CA ARG A 71 0.41 13.83 -10.41
C ARG A 71 0.06 13.08 -9.11
N ILE A 72 0.44 11.80 -9.03
CA ILE A 72 0.22 11.01 -7.81
C ILE A 72 1.13 11.54 -6.69
N ALA A 73 2.40 11.82 -7.01
CA ALA A 73 3.37 12.40 -6.08
C ALA A 73 2.89 13.75 -5.53
N ALA A 74 2.45 14.68 -6.40
CA ALA A 74 1.91 15.97 -5.97
C ALA A 74 0.69 15.82 -5.05
N ALA A 75 -0.22 14.89 -5.36
CA ALA A 75 -1.37 14.62 -4.50
C ALA A 75 -0.97 14.00 -3.15
N ALA A 76 0.09 13.18 -3.12
CA ALA A 76 0.64 12.60 -1.90
C ALA A 76 1.26 13.68 -0.99
N GLU A 77 2.01 14.61 -1.58
CA GLU A 77 2.62 15.75 -0.90
C GLU A 77 1.56 16.68 -0.30
N GLU A 78 0.59 17.12 -1.10
CA GLU A 78 -0.53 17.97 -0.64
C GLU A 78 -1.34 17.27 0.47
N THR A 79 -1.56 15.96 0.36
CA THR A 79 -2.23 15.19 1.43
C THR A 79 -1.40 15.16 2.71
N GLY A 80 -0.07 15.01 2.60
CA GLY A 80 0.84 15.04 3.75
C GLY A 80 0.85 16.39 4.46
N GLU A 81 0.87 17.49 3.71
CA GLU A 81 0.77 18.85 4.26
C GLU A 81 -0.55 19.07 5.00
N LEU A 82 -1.66 18.59 4.41
CA LEU A 82 -2.97 18.63 5.07
C LEU A 82 -2.97 17.84 6.38
N VAL A 83 -2.40 16.64 6.42
CA VAL A 83 -2.30 15.83 7.64
C VAL A 83 -1.52 16.58 8.72
N ALA A 84 -0.34 17.12 8.39
CA ALA A 84 0.49 17.84 9.35
C ALA A 84 -0.24 19.06 9.94
N LYS A 85 -0.76 19.93 9.06
CA LYS A 85 -1.48 21.15 9.44
C LYS A 85 -2.72 20.86 10.29
N HIS A 86 -3.51 19.87 9.90
CA HIS A 86 -4.78 19.60 10.57
C HIS A 86 -4.62 18.80 11.86
N ARG A 87 -3.55 18.00 12.01
CA ARG A 87 -3.27 17.25 13.23
C ARG A 87 -2.92 18.19 14.39
N GLU A 88 -2.10 19.21 14.13
CA GLU A 88 -1.79 20.24 15.14
C GLU A 88 -3.05 20.99 15.55
N ARG A 89 -3.81 21.50 14.57
CA ARG A 89 -5.07 22.20 14.84
C ARG A 89 -6.09 21.35 15.60
N LEU A 90 -6.17 20.05 15.29
CA LEU A 90 -7.05 19.13 16.01
C LEU A 90 -6.64 19.03 17.48
N ARG A 91 -5.35 18.79 17.75
CA ARG A 91 -4.80 18.71 19.12
C ARG A 91 -5.10 19.96 19.93
N GLU A 92 -4.89 21.15 19.36
CA GLU A 92 -5.20 22.41 20.02
C GLU A 92 -6.70 22.53 20.35
N SER A 93 -7.58 22.26 19.37
CA SER A 93 -9.03 22.37 19.58
C SER A 93 -9.56 21.37 20.62
N VAL A 94 -9.03 20.14 20.62
CA VAL A 94 -9.39 19.10 21.60
C VAL A 94 -8.87 19.47 22.98
N ALA A 95 -7.64 19.98 23.10
CA ALA A 95 -7.08 20.41 24.38
C ALA A 95 -7.91 21.51 25.03
N VAL A 96 -8.35 22.51 24.24
CA VAL A 96 -9.22 23.60 24.72
C VAL A 96 -10.58 23.05 25.16
N ALA A 97 -11.22 22.21 24.33
CA ALA A 97 -12.56 21.68 24.62
C ALA A 97 -12.56 20.73 25.83
N ALA A 98 -11.56 19.84 25.92
CA ALA A 98 -11.40 18.93 27.04
C ALA A 98 -11.10 19.67 28.35
N LYS A 99 -10.28 20.72 28.30
CA LYS A 99 -10.05 21.58 29.48
C LYS A 99 -11.34 22.24 29.95
N ARG A 100 -12.16 22.75 29.03
CA ARG A 100 -13.46 23.36 29.35
C ARG A 100 -14.40 22.35 30.00
N GLU A 101 -14.47 21.13 29.48
CA GLU A 101 -15.34 20.08 30.01
C GLU A 101 -14.89 19.54 31.38
N ALA A 102 -13.58 19.39 31.57
CA ALA A 102 -13.01 19.04 32.87
C ALA A 102 -13.30 20.11 33.92
N LEU A 103 -13.14 21.40 33.57
CA LEU A 103 -13.49 22.50 34.48
C LEU A 103 -14.97 22.52 34.85
N ARG A 104 -15.87 22.17 33.92
CA ARG A 104 -17.30 21.99 34.23
C ARG A 104 -17.54 20.84 35.19
N THR A 105 -16.87 19.72 34.97
CA THR A 105 -16.97 18.54 35.84
C THR A 105 -16.48 18.85 37.25
N VAL A 106 -15.33 19.52 37.37
CA VAL A 106 -14.78 19.95 38.67
C VAL A 106 -15.72 20.95 39.35
N ALA A 107 -16.24 21.94 38.62
CA ALA A 107 -17.19 22.91 39.17
C ALA A 107 -18.49 22.24 39.67
N ALA A 108 -18.94 21.18 39.02
CA ALA A 108 -20.10 20.39 39.47
C ALA A 108 -19.79 19.50 40.69
N ALA A 109 -18.55 19.07 40.86
CA ALA A 109 -18.11 18.21 41.96
C ALA A 109 -17.78 18.98 43.25
N VAL A 110 -17.43 20.27 43.16
CA VAL A 110 -17.21 21.12 44.33
C VAL A 110 -18.57 21.51 44.92
N PRO A 111 -18.94 21.03 46.12
CA PRO A 111 -20.18 21.46 46.76
C PRO A 111 -20.09 22.96 47.00
N VAL A 112 -21.03 23.72 46.41
CA VAL A 112 -21.22 25.12 46.78
C VAL A 112 -21.48 25.12 48.28
N PRO A 113 -20.63 25.77 49.11
CA PRO A 113 -20.89 25.82 50.54
C PRO A 113 -22.29 26.41 50.68
N ALA A 114 -23.20 25.65 51.29
CA ALA A 114 -24.53 26.13 51.59
C ALA A 114 -24.33 27.48 52.27
N ALA A 115 -24.79 28.55 51.61
CA ALA A 115 -24.73 29.87 52.19
C ALA A 115 -25.41 29.73 53.54
N ASP A 116 -24.61 29.81 54.59
CA ASP A 116 -25.06 29.71 55.96
C ASP A 116 -25.99 30.90 56.15
N GLN A 117 -27.29 30.68 55.89
CA GLN A 117 -28.37 31.61 56.19
C GLN A 117 -28.63 31.60 57.70
N GLY A 118 -27.58 31.39 58.49
CA GLY A 118 -27.52 31.68 59.91
C GLY A 118 -27.84 33.15 60.12
N GLU A 119 -29.12 33.40 60.32
CA GLU A 119 -29.71 34.38 61.22
C GLU A 119 -28.64 35.27 61.86
N ARG A 120 -28.46 36.47 61.27
CA ARG A 120 -27.58 37.52 61.78
C ARG A 120 -28.10 38.00 63.14
N VAL A 121 -27.77 37.27 64.20
CA VAL A 121 -27.83 37.81 65.56
C VAL A 121 -26.64 38.75 65.71
N ALA A 122 -26.94 40.05 65.73
CA ALA A 122 -25.98 41.12 65.90
C ALA A 122 -25.42 41.15 67.32
N THR A 123 -24.45 40.31 67.63
CA THR A 123 -23.60 40.44 68.83
C THR A 123 -22.26 41.07 68.47
N GLY A 124 -21.85 42.08 69.24
CA GLY A 124 -20.73 42.99 68.97
C GLY A 124 -19.41 42.31 68.56
N LYS A 125 -18.81 42.83 67.49
CA LYS A 125 -17.56 42.35 66.89
C LYS A 125 -16.34 42.77 67.71
N PHE A 126 -15.78 41.86 68.51
CA PHE A 126 -14.34 41.86 68.82
C PHE A 126 -13.61 41.10 67.71
N THR A 127 -12.99 41.81 66.78
CA THR A 127 -12.07 41.19 65.80
C THR A 127 -10.77 40.82 66.52
N ARG A 128 -10.71 39.61 67.06
CA ARG A 128 -9.46 39.03 67.58
C ARG A 128 -8.47 38.92 66.42
N LYS A 129 -7.26 39.48 66.58
CA LYS A 129 -6.18 39.25 65.61
C LYS A 129 -5.87 37.76 65.55
N PRO A 130 -5.69 37.19 64.34
CA PRO A 130 -5.33 35.78 64.20
C PRO A 130 -4.01 35.52 64.92
N THR A 131 -3.88 34.34 65.52
CA THR A 131 -2.63 33.93 66.17
C THR A 131 -1.59 33.54 65.10
N ALA A 132 -0.30 33.56 65.46
CA ALA A 132 0.77 33.13 64.54
C ALA A 132 0.58 31.68 64.03
N ASP A 133 -0.03 30.81 64.86
CA ASP A 133 -0.37 29.44 64.48
C ASP A 133 -1.52 29.40 63.45
N GLU A 134 -2.55 30.24 63.58
CA GLU A 134 -3.63 30.36 62.60
C GLU A 134 -3.11 30.90 61.26
N GLU A 135 -2.16 31.84 61.27
CA GLU A 135 -1.51 32.34 60.05
C GLU A 135 -0.68 31.25 59.37
N ARG A 136 0.12 30.49 60.14
CA ARG A 136 0.92 29.37 59.63
C ARG A 136 0.04 28.25 59.04
N GLU A 137 -1.07 27.93 59.69
CA GLU A 137 -2.05 26.99 59.14
C GLU A 137 -2.70 27.49 57.86
N ARG A 138 -3.06 28.78 57.79
CA ARG A 138 -3.59 29.39 56.56
C ARG A 138 -2.60 29.31 55.42
N GLU A 139 -1.32 29.60 55.68
CA GLU A 139 -0.26 29.48 54.66
C GLU A 139 -0.06 28.04 54.18
N LEU A 140 -0.05 27.06 55.10
CA LEU A 140 0.06 25.64 54.76
C LEU A 140 -1.13 25.15 53.93
N ARG A 141 -2.36 25.58 54.29
CA ARG A 141 -3.57 25.29 53.52
C ARG A 141 -3.51 25.93 52.13
N ALA A 142 -3.15 27.21 52.04
CA ALA A 142 -3.01 27.92 50.77
C ALA A 142 -1.90 27.35 49.86
N ARG A 143 -0.82 26.83 50.45
CA ARG A 143 0.23 26.12 49.71
C ARG A 143 -0.28 24.76 49.19
N SER A 144 -0.93 23.99 50.05
CA SER A 144 -1.49 22.68 49.69
C SER A 144 -2.55 22.81 48.59
N GLU A 145 -3.39 23.84 48.68
CA GLU A 145 -4.40 24.16 47.67
C GLU A 145 -3.77 24.55 46.33
N ARG A 146 -2.71 25.39 46.32
CA ARG A 146 -1.96 25.72 45.10
C ARG A 146 -1.35 24.48 44.44
N VAL A 147 -0.75 23.59 45.24
CA VAL A 147 -0.19 22.33 44.70
C VAL A 147 -1.30 21.46 44.13
N ARG A 148 -2.42 21.30 44.84
CA ARG A 148 -3.58 20.54 44.38
C ARG A 148 -4.13 21.09 43.06
N GLN A 149 -4.30 22.41 42.96
CA GLN A 149 -4.76 23.04 41.72
C GLN A 149 -3.82 22.72 40.55
N GLY A 150 -2.50 22.81 40.76
CA GLY A 150 -1.52 22.42 39.75
C GLY A 150 -1.58 20.93 39.37
N LEU A 151 -1.95 20.03 40.29
CA LEU A 151 -2.18 18.61 39.98
C LEU A 151 -3.47 18.40 39.18
N VAL A 152 -4.55 19.12 39.51
CA VAL A 152 -5.82 19.09 38.77
C VAL A 152 -5.65 19.62 37.34
N ASP A 153 -4.88 20.71 37.18
CA ASP A 153 -4.56 21.26 35.86
C ASP A 153 -3.80 20.24 35.00
N LYS A 154 -2.80 19.56 35.58
CA LYS A 154 -2.08 18.45 34.91
C LYS A 154 -3.00 17.28 34.59
N ALA A 155 -3.88 16.89 35.51
CA ALA A 155 -4.82 15.79 35.31
C ALA A 155 -5.80 16.09 34.16
N THR A 156 -6.28 17.32 34.10
CA THR A 156 -7.12 17.85 33.02
C THR A 156 -6.39 17.81 31.67
N GLU A 157 -5.11 18.20 31.65
CA GLU A 157 -4.27 18.09 30.45
C GLU A 157 -4.10 16.63 30.01
N GLN A 158 -3.97 15.69 30.93
CA GLN A 158 -3.90 14.26 30.59
C GLN A 158 -5.23 13.73 30.08
N LEU A 159 -6.35 14.10 30.68
CA LEU A 159 -7.67 13.71 30.19
C LEU A 159 -7.92 14.20 28.76
N ALA A 160 -7.41 15.38 28.41
CA ALA A 160 -7.47 15.93 27.06
C ALA A 160 -6.66 15.12 26.02
N ARG A 161 -5.69 14.30 26.45
CA ARG A 161 -4.89 13.42 25.59
C ARG A 161 -5.53 12.04 25.40
N LEU A 162 -6.63 11.75 26.10
CA LEU A 162 -7.28 10.45 26.02
C LEU A 162 -7.94 10.27 24.63
N PRO A 163 -7.62 9.20 23.88
CA PRO A 163 -8.17 9.00 22.54
C PRO A 163 -9.70 8.95 22.53
N ALA A 164 -10.31 9.49 21.47
CA ALA A 164 -11.78 9.49 21.32
C ALA A 164 -12.40 8.07 21.30
N TYR A 165 -11.62 7.07 20.84
CA TYR A 165 -12.01 5.66 20.78
C TYR A 165 -11.71 4.88 22.06
N ALA A 166 -11.18 5.53 23.10
CA ALA A 166 -10.94 4.86 24.38
C ALA A 166 -12.25 4.22 24.89
N PRO A 167 -12.18 3.01 25.51
CA PRO A 167 -13.34 2.35 26.08
C PRO A 167 -14.10 3.30 27.00
N GLU A 168 -15.43 3.26 26.94
CA GLU A 168 -16.28 4.14 27.76
C GLU A 168 -15.96 4.02 29.25
N GLN A 169 -15.69 2.79 29.72
CA GLN A 169 -15.25 2.53 31.10
C GLN A 169 -13.95 3.25 31.44
N THR A 170 -12.97 3.27 30.53
CA THR A 170 -11.71 4.01 30.74
C THR A 170 -11.95 5.50 30.81
N ARG A 171 -12.80 6.05 29.92
CA ARG A 171 -13.20 7.47 29.95
C ARG A 171 -13.83 7.86 31.27
N ILE A 172 -14.84 7.09 31.72
CA ILE A 172 -15.52 7.33 33.00
C ILE A 172 -14.52 7.29 34.15
N ALA A 173 -13.65 6.28 34.20
CA ALA A 173 -12.65 6.15 35.27
C ALA A 173 -11.65 7.32 35.28
N CYS A 174 -11.19 7.77 34.11
CA CYS A 174 -10.30 8.92 33.99
C CYS A 174 -10.99 10.22 34.44
N THR A 175 -12.24 10.46 34.05
CA THR A 175 -13.02 11.62 34.48
C THR A 175 -13.29 11.60 35.98
N GLN A 176 -13.61 10.43 36.55
CA GLN A 176 -13.79 10.25 37.99
C GLN A 176 -12.50 10.52 38.76
N ALA A 177 -11.33 10.07 38.25
CA ALA A 177 -10.04 10.35 38.88
C ALA A 177 -9.75 11.87 38.94
N VAL A 178 -10.11 12.63 37.89
CA VAL A 178 -9.99 14.10 37.89
C VAL A 178 -10.93 14.74 38.92
N ALA A 179 -12.16 14.26 39.05
CA ALA A 179 -13.09 14.73 40.07
C ALA A 179 -12.57 14.42 41.49
N GLU A 180 -12.09 13.20 41.75
CA GLU A 180 -11.54 12.80 43.05
C GLU A 180 -10.27 13.60 43.43
N LEU A 181 -9.44 13.93 42.44
CA LEU A 181 -8.28 14.81 42.62
C LEU A 181 -8.67 16.19 43.15
N SER A 182 -9.81 16.73 42.71
CA SER A 182 -10.27 18.05 43.13
C SER A 182 -10.77 18.06 44.58
N THR A 183 -11.33 16.95 45.08
CA THR A 183 -11.90 16.84 46.43
C THR A 183 -10.94 16.24 47.47
N THR A 184 -9.84 15.63 47.02
CA THR A 184 -8.91 14.93 47.92
C THR A 184 -8.11 15.92 48.80
N PRO A 185 -8.12 15.76 50.14
CA PRO A 185 -7.38 16.64 51.06
C PRO A 185 -5.89 16.27 51.19
N SER A 186 -5.51 15.04 50.84
CA SER A 186 -4.13 14.55 50.95
C SER A 186 -3.34 14.75 49.66
N GLU A 187 -2.25 15.51 49.72
CA GLU A 187 -1.35 15.71 48.58
C GLU A 187 -0.74 14.39 48.08
N ALA A 188 -0.38 13.48 48.99
CA ALA A 188 0.20 12.19 48.62
C ALA A 188 -0.80 11.34 47.82
N ARG A 189 -2.07 11.29 48.26
CA ARG A 189 -3.14 10.60 47.53
C ARG A 189 -3.39 11.26 46.17
N ALA A 190 -3.40 12.59 46.10
CA ALA A 190 -3.55 13.30 44.84
C ALA A 190 -2.42 12.97 43.85
N ARG A 191 -1.16 12.89 44.29
CA ARG A 191 -0.05 12.47 43.43
C ARG A 191 -0.21 11.04 42.91
N LEU A 192 -0.71 10.11 43.74
CA LEU A 192 -0.96 8.74 43.32
C LEU A 192 -2.10 8.64 42.30
N LEU A 193 -3.21 9.36 42.51
CA LEU A 193 -4.32 9.43 41.55
C LEU A 193 -3.86 10.00 40.20
N LEU A 194 -3.06 11.06 40.21
CA LEU A 194 -2.47 11.61 38.98
C LEU A 194 -1.57 10.59 38.27
N ALA A 195 -0.74 9.85 39.02
CA ALA A 195 0.14 8.83 38.44
C ALA A 195 -0.65 7.68 37.80
N ASP A 196 -1.72 7.20 38.44
CA ASP A 196 -2.61 6.18 37.86
C ASP A 196 -3.31 6.70 36.59
N LEU A 197 -3.85 7.92 36.64
CA LEU A 197 -4.47 8.58 35.49
C LEU A 197 -3.49 8.67 34.31
N VAL A 198 -2.28 9.16 34.54
CA VAL A 198 -1.21 9.22 33.53
C VAL A 198 -0.93 7.85 32.94
N GLY A 199 -0.82 6.82 33.79
CA GLY A 199 -0.58 5.45 33.36
C GLY A 199 -1.72 4.84 32.52
N ARG A 200 -2.99 5.18 32.81
CA ARG A 200 -4.15 4.76 32.01
C ARG A 200 -4.20 5.48 30.67
N VAL A 201 -4.09 6.81 30.67
CA VAL A 201 -4.10 7.62 29.44
C VAL A 201 -2.97 7.18 28.53
N ARG A 202 -1.75 7.00 29.05
CA ARG A 202 -0.61 6.53 28.27
C ARG A 202 -0.87 5.19 27.58
N ARG A 203 -1.42 4.21 28.30
CA ARG A 203 -1.76 2.89 27.72
C ARG A 203 -2.78 2.98 26.59
N GLU A 204 -3.80 3.82 26.74
CA GLU A 204 -4.80 4.03 25.67
C GLU A 204 -4.20 4.77 24.47
N VAL A 205 -3.33 5.76 24.71
CA VAL A 205 -2.61 6.47 23.63
C VAL A 205 -1.70 5.51 22.87
N GLU A 206 -0.91 4.69 23.57
CA GLU A 206 -0.05 3.67 22.94
C GLU A 206 -0.90 2.64 22.16
N ALA A 207 -2.00 2.16 22.73
CA ALA A 207 -2.91 1.24 22.06
C ALA A 207 -3.54 1.83 20.79
N GLU A 208 -3.92 3.10 20.80
CA GLU A 208 -4.45 3.78 19.61
C GLU A 208 -3.37 4.02 18.57
N GLN A 209 -2.14 4.35 18.99
CA GLN A 209 -0.99 4.46 18.08
C GLN A 209 -0.74 3.15 17.34
N ASP A 210 -0.73 2.01 18.05
CA ASP A 210 -0.58 0.68 17.44
C ASP A 210 -1.66 0.40 16.38
N VAL A 211 -2.91 0.78 16.66
CA VAL A 211 -4.03 0.65 15.71
C VAL A 211 -3.80 1.51 14.47
N GLN A 212 -3.38 2.77 14.65
CA GLN A 212 -3.17 3.70 13.53
C GLN A 212 -2.00 3.29 12.64
N GLU A 213 -0.90 2.83 13.23
CA GLU A 213 0.24 2.28 12.51
C GLU A 213 -0.16 1.02 11.72
N THR A 214 -0.91 0.12 12.36
CA THR A 214 -1.43 -1.09 11.71
C THR A 214 -2.40 -0.75 10.57
N HIS A 215 -3.31 0.20 10.78
CA HIS A 215 -4.24 0.65 9.75
C HIS A 215 -3.50 1.22 8.54
N THR A 216 -2.47 2.05 8.76
CA THR A 216 -1.64 2.62 7.69
C THR A 216 -0.91 1.52 6.92
N ALA A 217 -0.34 0.53 7.62
CA ALA A 217 0.32 -0.60 7.00
C ALA A 217 -0.65 -1.48 6.17
N LEU A 218 -1.85 -1.75 6.68
CA LEU A 218 -2.88 -2.52 5.98
C LEU A 218 -3.42 -1.81 4.73
N GLU A 219 -3.60 -0.49 4.78
CA GLU A 219 -3.98 0.32 3.62
C GLU A 219 -2.88 0.32 2.54
N ALA A 220 -1.61 0.41 2.94
CA ALA A 220 -0.49 0.27 2.01
C ALA A 220 -0.49 -1.12 1.33
N LEU A 221 -0.74 -2.20 2.07
CA LEU A 221 -0.89 -3.54 1.49
C LEU A 221 -2.10 -3.65 0.55
N SER A 222 -3.22 -3.01 0.90
CA SER A 222 -4.41 -2.96 0.03
C SER A 222 -4.13 -2.24 -1.29
N ALA A 223 -3.43 -1.10 -1.24
CA ALA A 223 -3.03 -0.34 -2.42
C ALA A 223 -2.14 -1.15 -3.38
N ARG A 224 -1.22 -1.97 -2.83
CA ARG A 224 -0.38 -2.89 -3.63
C ARG A 224 -1.21 -3.89 -4.44
N LEU A 225 -2.32 -4.37 -3.86
CA LEU A 225 -3.21 -5.33 -4.51
C LEU A 225 -4.06 -4.72 -5.63
N GLU A 226 -4.14 -3.39 -5.76
CA GLU A 226 -4.88 -2.75 -6.85
C GLU A 226 -4.26 -3.01 -8.23
N ALA A 227 -2.96 -3.29 -8.28
CA ALA A 227 -2.26 -3.68 -9.50
C ALA A 227 -2.53 -5.14 -9.93
N VAL A 228 -3.11 -5.96 -9.03
CA VAL A 228 -3.43 -7.36 -9.26
C VAL A 228 -4.89 -7.49 -9.70
N ALA A 229 -5.19 -8.47 -10.57
CA ALA A 229 -6.54 -8.75 -10.99
C ALA A 229 -7.47 -8.98 -9.76
N PRO A 230 -8.72 -8.49 -9.78
CA PRO A 230 -9.62 -8.61 -8.64
C PRO A 230 -9.88 -10.07 -8.21
N ALA A 231 -9.96 -10.99 -9.17
CA ALA A 231 -10.19 -12.41 -8.89
C ALA A 231 -9.04 -13.03 -8.07
N ASP A 232 -7.79 -12.74 -8.45
CA ASP A 232 -6.61 -13.33 -7.81
C ASP A 232 -6.32 -12.74 -6.41
N SER A 233 -6.79 -11.52 -6.16
CA SER A 233 -6.53 -10.79 -4.91
C SER A 233 -7.73 -10.74 -3.94
N ALA A 234 -8.90 -11.27 -4.32
CA ALA A 234 -10.15 -11.15 -3.55
C ALA A 234 -10.01 -11.61 -2.09
N GLY A 235 -9.39 -12.78 -1.86
CA GLY A 235 -9.22 -13.34 -0.51
C GLY A 235 -8.35 -12.45 0.40
N LEU A 236 -7.22 -11.96 -0.12
CA LEU A 236 -6.33 -11.06 0.63
C LEU A 236 -6.99 -9.70 0.90
N ARG A 237 -7.73 -9.16 -0.08
CA ARG A 237 -8.48 -7.91 0.11
C ARG A 237 -9.54 -8.05 1.20
N GLN A 238 -10.25 -9.18 1.22
CA GLN A 238 -11.25 -9.46 2.26
C GLN A 238 -10.60 -9.60 3.65
N GLU A 239 -9.46 -10.29 3.73
CA GLU A 239 -8.69 -10.45 4.97
C GLU A 239 -8.21 -9.09 5.51
N ILE A 240 -7.61 -8.25 4.65
CA ILE A 240 -7.19 -6.88 5.00
C ILE A 240 -8.39 -6.04 5.46
N ALA A 241 -9.50 -6.07 4.72
CA ALA A 241 -10.70 -5.34 5.09
C ALA A 241 -11.29 -5.78 6.44
N ALA A 242 -11.20 -7.06 6.78
CA ALA A 242 -11.63 -7.58 8.08
C ALA A 242 -10.72 -7.04 9.21
N LEU A 243 -9.41 -7.02 9.01
CA LEU A 243 -8.45 -6.48 9.99
C LEU A 243 -8.65 -4.97 10.22
N LEU A 244 -8.91 -4.21 9.16
CA LEU A 244 -9.21 -2.78 9.24
C LEU A 244 -10.50 -2.53 10.04
N ARG A 245 -11.58 -3.27 9.77
CA ARG A 245 -12.83 -3.17 10.53
C ARG A 245 -12.67 -3.58 11.99
N ALA A 246 -11.85 -4.60 12.26
CA ALA A 246 -11.57 -5.08 13.60
C ALA A 246 -10.62 -4.16 14.39
N ARG A 247 -10.07 -3.10 13.78
CA ARG A 247 -9.05 -2.23 14.37
C ARG A 247 -7.89 -3.04 14.98
N ALA A 248 -7.35 -3.95 14.17
CA ALA A 248 -6.22 -4.78 14.58
C ALA A 248 -5.05 -3.88 15.06
N ARG A 249 -4.38 -4.30 16.14
CA ARG A 249 -3.19 -3.61 16.69
C ARG A 249 -1.88 -4.06 16.07
N LYS A 250 -1.91 -5.14 15.29
CA LYS A 250 -0.75 -5.70 14.61
C LYS A 250 -1.14 -6.28 13.27
N VAL A 251 -0.27 -6.14 12.29
CA VAL A 251 -0.36 -6.83 11.01
C VAL A 251 0.08 -8.29 11.21
N PRO A 252 -0.68 -9.30 10.76
CA PRO A 252 -0.22 -10.69 10.78
C PRO A 252 1.09 -10.85 9.98
N GLU A 253 2.11 -11.48 10.58
CA GLU A 253 3.48 -11.54 10.03
C GLU A 253 3.56 -12.12 8.61
N ALA A 254 2.71 -13.10 8.28
CA ALA A 254 2.69 -13.74 6.96
C ALA A 254 2.02 -12.88 5.87
N LEU A 255 1.21 -11.88 6.25
CA LEU A 255 0.38 -11.13 5.30
C LEU A 255 1.21 -10.28 4.31
N PRO A 256 2.23 -9.50 4.72
CA PRO A 256 3.09 -8.77 3.78
C PRO A 256 3.79 -9.68 2.77
N GLY A 257 4.24 -10.87 3.20
CA GLY A 257 4.88 -11.85 2.33
C GLY A 257 3.93 -12.41 1.28
N ARG A 258 2.69 -12.76 1.68
CA ARG A 258 1.64 -13.23 0.76
C ARG A 258 1.25 -12.16 -0.28
N VAL A 259 1.09 -10.90 0.15
CA VAL A 259 0.81 -9.78 -0.76
C VAL A 259 1.95 -9.58 -1.75
N THR A 260 3.20 -9.59 -1.28
CA THR A 260 4.38 -9.42 -2.14
C THR A 260 4.49 -10.56 -3.15
N ALA A 261 4.35 -11.82 -2.71
CA ALA A 261 4.39 -12.97 -3.61
C ALA A 261 3.31 -12.92 -4.71
N LEU A 262 2.10 -12.46 -4.37
CA LEU A 262 1.02 -12.31 -5.34
C LEU A 262 1.29 -11.18 -6.34
N VAL A 263 1.77 -10.02 -5.89
CA VAL A 263 2.16 -8.91 -6.76
C VAL A 263 3.29 -9.33 -7.70
N ASP A 264 4.31 -10.00 -7.18
CA ASP A 264 5.43 -10.49 -7.99
C ASP A 264 4.98 -11.52 -9.04
N ALA A 265 4.02 -12.39 -8.68
CA ALA A 265 3.43 -13.32 -9.63
C ALA A 265 2.65 -12.60 -10.75
N ALA A 266 1.86 -11.59 -10.39
CA ALA A 266 1.14 -10.76 -11.36
C ALA A 266 2.09 -10.00 -12.29
N ASP A 267 3.17 -9.43 -11.75
CA ASP A 267 4.20 -8.73 -12.51
C ASP A 267 4.93 -9.68 -13.47
N ARG A 268 5.33 -10.88 -13.02
CA ARG A 268 5.92 -11.90 -13.89
C ARG A 268 4.96 -12.31 -15.01
N ALA A 269 3.68 -12.53 -14.70
CA ALA A 269 2.68 -12.88 -15.71
C ALA A 269 2.51 -11.74 -16.73
N HIS A 270 2.54 -10.48 -16.29
CA HIS A 270 2.48 -9.33 -17.18
C HIS A 270 3.71 -9.23 -18.09
N ARG A 271 4.92 -9.34 -17.51
CA ARG A 271 6.17 -9.34 -18.28
C ARG A 271 6.19 -10.44 -19.34
N ARG A 272 5.74 -11.66 -19.00
CA ARG A 272 5.65 -12.77 -19.98
C ARG A 272 4.74 -12.43 -21.14
N LYS A 273 3.57 -11.81 -20.89
CA LYS A 273 2.67 -11.34 -21.97
C LYS A 273 3.34 -10.28 -22.86
N GLN A 274 4.06 -9.33 -22.26
CA GLN A 274 4.79 -8.31 -23.02
C GLN A 274 5.91 -8.92 -23.89
N VAL A 275 6.70 -9.83 -23.33
CA VAL A 275 7.75 -10.55 -24.08
C VAL A 275 7.14 -11.38 -25.20
N ALA A 276 6.04 -12.08 -24.93
CA ALA A 276 5.35 -12.87 -25.94
C ALA A 276 4.81 -12.00 -27.11
N ALA A 277 4.23 -10.85 -26.80
CA ALA A 277 3.79 -9.88 -27.81
C ALA A 277 4.98 -9.30 -28.60
N ALA A 278 6.09 -8.95 -27.94
CA ALA A 278 7.29 -8.45 -28.58
C ALA A 278 7.94 -9.50 -29.50
N LEU A 279 7.96 -10.77 -29.08
CA LEU A 279 8.41 -11.89 -29.90
C LEU A 279 7.53 -12.06 -31.13
N ARG A 280 6.19 -12.04 -30.97
CA ARG A 280 5.24 -12.15 -32.08
C ARG A 280 5.53 -11.09 -33.15
N LEU A 281 5.56 -9.81 -32.75
CA LEU A 281 5.81 -8.69 -33.65
C LEU A 281 7.19 -8.79 -34.33
N SER A 282 8.23 -9.16 -33.55
CA SER A 282 9.60 -9.25 -34.10
C SER A 282 9.75 -10.39 -35.11
N LEU A 283 9.03 -11.50 -34.91
CA LEU A 283 9.00 -12.66 -35.81
C LEU A 283 8.19 -12.35 -37.08
N GLU A 284 7.02 -11.75 -36.95
CA GLU A 284 6.20 -11.30 -38.10
C GLU A 284 6.98 -10.30 -38.97
N ASP A 285 7.68 -9.34 -38.36
CA ASP A 285 8.53 -8.41 -39.11
C ASP A 285 9.67 -9.15 -39.83
N LEU A 286 10.11 -10.32 -39.34
CA LEU A 286 11.14 -11.18 -39.94
C LEU A 286 10.53 -12.14 -40.98
N GLN A 287 9.24 -11.97 -41.30
CA GLN A 287 8.45 -12.79 -42.21
C GLN A 287 8.20 -14.23 -41.70
N TYR A 288 8.44 -14.50 -40.42
CA TYR A 288 8.02 -15.76 -39.81
C TYR A 288 6.50 -15.78 -39.71
N GLN A 289 5.92 -16.96 -39.91
CA GLN A 289 4.49 -17.14 -39.71
C GLN A 289 4.22 -17.60 -38.29
N VAL A 290 3.28 -16.94 -37.63
CA VAL A 290 2.84 -17.23 -36.26
C VAL A 290 1.34 -17.49 -36.28
N THR A 291 0.86 -18.40 -35.43
CA THR A 291 -0.58 -18.69 -35.33
C THR A 291 -1.34 -17.57 -34.62
N GLU A 292 -2.64 -17.50 -34.89
CA GLU A 292 -3.55 -16.73 -34.04
C GLU A 292 -3.44 -17.21 -32.58
N GLY A 293 -3.39 -16.27 -31.63
CA GLY A 293 -3.23 -16.59 -30.22
C GLY A 293 -1.80 -16.94 -29.78
N PHE A 294 -0.80 -16.85 -30.66
CA PHE A 294 0.62 -17.12 -30.36
C PHE A 294 1.09 -16.49 -29.04
N GLU A 295 0.81 -15.20 -28.83
CA GLU A 295 1.23 -14.48 -27.63
C GLU A 295 0.54 -14.98 -26.35
N THR A 296 -0.71 -15.43 -26.45
CA THR A 296 -1.48 -15.96 -25.33
C THR A 296 -0.97 -17.35 -24.96
N VAL A 297 -0.76 -18.22 -25.94
CA VAL A 297 -0.20 -19.57 -25.75
C VAL A 297 1.21 -19.48 -25.17
N LEU A 298 2.08 -18.65 -25.76
CA LEU A 298 3.45 -18.49 -25.29
C LEU A 298 3.52 -17.95 -23.85
N ALA A 299 2.66 -17.00 -23.48
CA ALA A 299 2.64 -16.44 -22.14
C ALA A 299 2.03 -17.41 -21.09
N ALA A 300 1.03 -18.20 -21.47
CA ALA A 300 0.33 -19.12 -20.57
C ALA A 300 1.05 -20.46 -20.44
N GLU A 301 1.28 -21.14 -21.56
CA GLU A 301 1.88 -22.48 -21.62
C GLU A 301 3.41 -22.44 -21.59
N GLY A 302 4.00 -21.28 -21.89
CA GLY A 302 5.46 -21.10 -21.86
C GLY A 302 6.19 -21.64 -23.08
N PHE A 303 5.47 -22.06 -24.13
CA PHE A 303 6.07 -22.34 -25.42
C PHE A 303 5.10 -22.02 -26.56
N ALA A 304 5.65 -21.74 -27.73
CA ALA A 304 4.91 -21.55 -28.98
C ALA A 304 5.82 -21.82 -30.17
N TYR A 305 5.24 -21.90 -31.37
CA TYR A 305 5.95 -22.24 -32.60
C TYR A 305 5.73 -21.15 -33.65
N ALA A 306 6.77 -20.90 -34.44
CA ALA A 306 6.73 -20.05 -35.61
C ALA A 306 7.33 -20.78 -36.82
N SER A 307 6.75 -20.64 -38.01
CA SER A 307 7.30 -21.25 -39.24
C SER A 307 8.42 -20.40 -39.79
N LEU A 308 9.47 -21.04 -40.32
CA LEU A 308 10.49 -20.34 -41.10
C LEU A 308 9.90 -19.85 -42.43
N PRO A 309 10.25 -18.65 -42.92
CA PRO A 309 9.70 -18.09 -44.16
C PRO A 309 10.04 -18.91 -45.41
N ASP A 310 11.31 -19.34 -45.53
CA ASP A 310 11.84 -19.93 -46.78
C ASP A 310 12.02 -21.45 -46.72
N ARG A 311 11.56 -22.11 -45.63
CA ARG A 311 11.79 -23.54 -45.38
C ARG A 311 10.48 -24.21 -44.90
N PRO A 312 9.58 -24.60 -45.81
CA PRO A 312 8.35 -25.31 -45.45
C PRO A 312 8.63 -26.58 -44.64
N GLY A 313 7.84 -26.80 -43.59
CA GLY A 313 8.00 -27.93 -42.67
C GLY A 313 9.09 -27.77 -41.62
N TYR A 314 9.80 -26.63 -41.58
CA TYR A 314 10.68 -26.24 -40.48
C TYR A 314 10.08 -25.08 -39.68
N GLY A 315 10.34 -25.07 -38.38
CA GLY A 315 9.88 -24.01 -37.49
C GLY A 315 10.90 -23.69 -36.39
N VAL A 316 10.58 -22.67 -35.60
CA VAL A 316 11.28 -22.32 -34.37
C VAL A 316 10.32 -22.52 -33.22
N LYS A 317 10.68 -23.41 -32.29
CA LYS A 317 10.08 -23.50 -30.97
C LYS A 317 10.66 -22.42 -30.07
N LEU A 318 9.79 -21.60 -29.52
CA LEU A 318 10.10 -20.58 -28.54
C LEU A 318 9.64 -21.08 -27.17
N LEU A 319 10.46 -20.90 -26.16
CA LEU A 319 10.12 -21.20 -24.78
C LEU A 319 10.38 -19.98 -23.89
N LEU A 320 9.41 -19.67 -23.04
CA LEU A 320 9.51 -18.72 -21.93
C LEU A 320 9.46 -19.52 -20.63
N ASP A 321 10.60 -19.64 -19.95
CA ASP A 321 10.68 -20.40 -18.69
C ASP A 321 9.81 -19.74 -17.60
N ALA A 322 8.89 -20.49 -16.98
CA ALA A 322 7.93 -19.94 -16.01
C ALA A 322 8.56 -19.41 -14.70
N GLY A 323 9.84 -19.68 -14.46
CA GLY A 323 10.57 -19.25 -13.25
C GLY A 323 11.96 -18.67 -13.53
N GLN A 324 12.33 -18.50 -14.81
CA GLN A 324 13.58 -17.85 -15.20
C GLN A 324 13.21 -16.83 -16.26
N ASP A 325 13.64 -15.58 -16.11
CA ASP A 325 13.47 -14.57 -17.17
C ASP A 325 14.41 -14.92 -18.33
N LYS A 326 14.08 -15.99 -19.07
CA LYS A 326 14.85 -16.60 -20.16
C LYS A 326 13.94 -16.91 -21.34
N ILE A 327 14.39 -16.47 -22.51
CA ILE A 327 13.87 -16.89 -23.81
C ILE A 327 14.78 -18.00 -24.31
N ARG A 328 14.19 -19.13 -24.68
CA ARG A 328 14.91 -20.20 -25.36
C ARG A 328 14.32 -20.42 -26.74
N THR A 329 15.20 -20.64 -27.70
CA THR A 329 14.81 -20.85 -29.10
C THR A 329 15.42 -22.14 -29.58
N GLN A 330 14.65 -22.93 -30.31
CA GLN A 330 15.10 -24.19 -30.87
C GLN A 330 14.49 -24.38 -32.26
N VAL A 331 15.31 -24.68 -33.26
CA VAL A 331 14.80 -25.08 -34.57
C VAL A 331 14.20 -26.49 -34.47
N VAL A 332 13.03 -26.66 -35.06
CA VAL A 332 12.25 -27.90 -35.08
C VAL A 332 11.86 -28.24 -36.52
N ARG A 333 11.60 -29.52 -36.75
CA ARG A 333 11.14 -30.03 -38.05
C ARG A 333 9.81 -30.75 -37.90
N SER A 334 8.95 -30.63 -38.89
CA SER A 334 7.74 -31.44 -39.00
C SER A 334 8.08 -32.93 -39.01
N GLU A 335 7.35 -33.72 -38.23
CA GLU A 335 7.45 -35.19 -38.21
C GLU A 335 7.21 -35.84 -39.58
N ARG A 336 6.52 -35.15 -40.51
CA ARG A 336 6.30 -35.64 -41.88
C ARG A 336 7.55 -35.55 -42.75
N LEU A 337 8.51 -34.69 -42.41
CA LEU A 337 9.77 -34.60 -43.13
C LEU A 337 10.74 -35.67 -42.65
N ARG A 338 11.38 -36.35 -43.60
CA ARG A 338 12.40 -37.35 -43.29
C ARG A 338 13.62 -36.69 -42.63
N PRO A 339 14.28 -37.38 -41.68
CA PRO A 339 15.56 -36.96 -41.15
C PRO A 339 16.61 -36.68 -42.23
N ASP A 340 17.05 -35.43 -42.31
CA ASP A 340 18.13 -34.99 -43.20
C ASP A 340 19.03 -34.00 -42.45
N GLY A 341 20.23 -34.45 -42.08
CA GLY A 341 21.17 -33.65 -41.30
C GLY A 341 21.68 -32.41 -42.02
N THR A 342 21.73 -32.42 -43.36
CA THR A 342 22.14 -31.25 -44.14
C THR A 342 21.02 -30.22 -44.16
N ALA A 343 19.77 -30.64 -44.41
CA ALA A 343 18.61 -29.75 -44.39
C ALA A 343 18.35 -29.18 -42.97
N ASP A 344 18.57 -29.98 -41.93
CA ASP A 344 18.48 -29.56 -40.53
C ASP A 344 19.53 -28.50 -40.17
N ALA A 345 20.79 -28.72 -40.57
CA ALA A 345 21.88 -27.77 -40.34
C ALA A 345 21.68 -26.46 -41.11
N ASP A 346 21.18 -26.53 -42.35
CA ASP A 346 20.82 -25.37 -43.16
C ASP A 346 19.73 -24.51 -42.49
N ALA A 347 18.68 -25.16 -41.96
CA ALA A 347 17.60 -24.48 -41.26
C ALA A 347 18.10 -23.81 -39.96
N GLU A 348 18.96 -24.50 -39.19
CA GLU A 348 19.64 -23.93 -38.03
C GLU A 348 20.52 -22.73 -38.40
N GLN A 349 21.31 -22.83 -39.46
CA GLN A 349 22.17 -21.75 -39.93
C GLN A 349 21.35 -20.52 -40.35
N GLY A 350 20.23 -20.71 -41.06
CA GLY A 350 19.33 -19.63 -41.45
C GLY A 350 18.76 -18.88 -40.24
N PHE A 351 18.28 -19.61 -39.24
CA PHE A 351 17.79 -19.01 -37.99
C PHE A 351 18.90 -18.31 -37.21
N CYS A 352 20.06 -18.95 -37.05
CA CYS A 352 21.21 -18.36 -36.35
C CYS A 352 21.69 -17.05 -37.00
N ALA A 353 21.63 -16.94 -38.33
CA ALA A 353 21.98 -15.72 -39.05
C ALA A 353 20.99 -14.56 -38.77
N GLN A 354 19.71 -14.87 -38.59
CA GLN A 354 18.65 -13.87 -38.30
C GLN A 354 18.52 -13.54 -36.81
N TYR A 355 19.08 -14.38 -35.93
CA TYR A 355 18.97 -14.25 -34.49
C TYR A 355 19.43 -12.90 -33.93
N PRO A 356 20.57 -12.30 -34.37
CA PRO A 356 20.96 -10.96 -33.91
C PRO A 356 19.93 -9.88 -34.27
N THR A 357 19.27 -10.00 -35.42
CA THR A 357 18.20 -9.09 -35.85
C THR A 357 16.96 -9.25 -35.00
N LEU A 358 16.58 -10.48 -34.66
CA LEU A 358 15.51 -10.77 -33.70
C LEU A 358 15.77 -10.09 -32.35
N LEU A 359 16.98 -10.25 -31.79
CA LEU A 359 17.36 -9.61 -30.53
C LEU A 359 17.33 -8.08 -30.62
N SER A 360 17.80 -7.50 -31.72
CA SER A 360 17.75 -6.05 -31.95
C SER A 360 16.31 -5.52 -31.99
N ARG A 361 15.36 -6.28 -32.57
CA ARG A 361 13.95 -5.90 -32.60
C ARG A 361 13.28 -6.02 -31.24
N LEU A 362 13.58 -7.07 -30.48
CA LEU A 362 13.13 -7.19 -29.09
C LEU A 362 13.51 -5.97 -28.24
N ARG A 363 14.74 -5.44 -28.40
CA ARG A 363 15.18 -4.21 -27.74
C ARG A 363 14.34 -2.99 -28.12
N LYS A 364 13.96 -2.85 -29.40
CA LYS A 364 13.06 -1.77 -29.85
C LYS A 364 11.68 -1.85 -29.19
N HIS A 365 11.26 -3.04 -28.78
CA HIS A 365 10.02 -3.28 -28.02
C HIS A 365 10.23 -3.27 -26.50
N GLY A 366 11.41 -2.86 -26.00
CA GLY A 366 11.69 -2.71 -24.57
C GLY A 366 12.02 -4.02 -23.84
N VAL A 367 12.34 -5.08 -24.57
CA VAL A 367 12.88 -6.34 -24.01
C VAL A 367 14.38 -6.33 -24.22
N GLU A 368 15.16 -6.27 -23.14
CA GLU A 368 16.62 -6.29 -23.20
C GLU A 368 17.14 -7.74 -23.05
N PRO A 369 17.49 -8.42 -24.15
CA PRO A 369 18.15 -9.71 -24.06
C PRO A 369 19.58 -9.52 -23.53
N GLY A 370 19.93 -10.27 -22.50
CA GLY A 370 21.29 -10.45 -22.02
C GLY A 370 22.14 -11.27 -23.00
N ASP A 371 23.30 -11.75 -22.54
CA ASP A 371 24.24 -12.43 -23.42
C ASP A 371 23.65 -13.73 -23.98
N PRO A 372 23.64 -13.89 -25.31
CA PRO A 372 23.07 -15.07 -25.90
C PRO A 372 24.04 -16.25 -25.78
N GLY A 373 23.61 -17.32 -25.13
CA GLY A 373 24.31 -18.62 -25.16
C GLY A 373 24.15 -19.27 -26.52
N LEU A 374 24.79 -18.72 -27.55
CA LEU A 374 24.75 -19.22 -28.92
C LEU A 374 25.52 -20.54 -29.01
N ARG A 375 24.87 -21.53 -29.63
CA ARG A 375 25.56 -22.74 -30.10
C ARG A 375 25.80 -22.63 -31.61
N PRO A 376 26.94 -23.11 -32.13
CA PRO A 376 27.15 -23.21 -33.56
C PRO A 376 26.08 -24.07 -34.24
N PRO A 377 25.64 -23.73 -35.46
CA PRO A 377 24.73 -24.56 -36.26
C PRO A 377 25.24 -26.00 -36.40
N GLY A 378 24.33 -26.97 -36.46
CA GLY A 378 24.64 -28.39 -36.67
C GLY A 378 25.17 -29.14 -35.44
N GLN A 379 25.38 -28.46 -34.31
CA GLN A 379 25.76 -29.12 -33.05
C GLN A 379 24.55 -29.65 -32.26
N GLY A 380 23.33 -29.19 -32.60
CA GLY A 380 22.07 -29.64 -32.02
C GLY A 380 21.37 -30.68 -32.87
N THR A 381 20.64 -31.60 -32.24
CA THR A 381 19.65 -32.42 -32.96
C THR A 381 18.37 -31.63 -33.17
N VAL A 382 17.97 -31.35 -34.41
CA VAL A 382 16.66 -30.73 -34.71
C VAL A 382 15.55 -31.68 -34.26
N ALA A 383 14.67 -31.21 -33.39
CA ALA A 383 13.62 -32.05 -32.82
C ALA A 383 12.45 -32.19 -33.79
N PRO A 384 11.95 -33.41 -34.03
CA PRO A 384 10.69 -33.60 -34.74
C PRO A 384 9.51 -33.11 -33.88
N VAL A 385 8.53 -32.45 -34.50
CA VAL A 385 7.28 -32.03 -33.87
C VAL A 385 6.10 -32.32 -34.78
N ALA A 386 4.92 -32.56 -34.20
CA ALA A 386 3.69 -32.73 -34.95
C ALA A 386 3.46 -31.54 -35.90
N GLU A 387 3.11 -31.84 -37.15
CA GLU A 387 3.01 -30.82 -38.22
C GLU A 387 2.00 -29.73 -37.88
N GLU A 388 0.90 -30.08 -37.21
CA GLU A 388 -0.14 -29.15 -36.76
C GLU A 388 0.35 -28.09 -35.76
N LEU A 389 1.48 -28.32 -35.10
CA LEU A 389 2.10 -27.35 -34.21
C LEU A 389 2.94 -26.32 -34.99
N ILE A 390 3.41 -26.64 -36.19
CA ILE A 390 4.13 -25.69 -37.04
C ILE A 390 3.08 -24.94 -37.87
N PRO A 391 2.98 -23.60 -37.76
CA PRO A 391 2.04 -22.83 -38.56
C PRO A 391 2.25 -23.15 -40.05
N ALA A 392 1.19 -23.55 -40.76
CA ALA A 392 1.29 -23.84 -42.17
C ALA A 392 1.66 -22.55 -42.92
N ALA A 393 2.63 -22.63 -43.82
CA ALA A 393 2.96 -21.52 -44.69
C ALA A 393 1.72 -21.13 -45.51
N GLU A 394 1.03 -20.02 -45.18
CA GLU A 394 -0.03 -19.44 -46.01
C GLU A 394 0.60 -18.94 -47.31
N THR A 395 0.89 -19.88 -48.21
CA THR A 395 1.38 -19.63 -49.55
C THR A 395 0.21 -19.07 -50.37
N GLY A 396 0.02 -17.74 -50.32
CA GLY A 396 -0.73 -17.03 -51.37
C GLY A 396 -1.90 -16.09 -51.01
N ARG A 397 -2.14 -15.72 -49.74
CA ARG A 397 -3.24 -14.77 -49.41
C ARG A 397 -2.87 -13.28 -49.43
N HIS A 398 -1.61 -12.90 -49.29
CA HIS A 398 -1.23 -11.49 -49.34
C HIS A 398 -1.12 -10.90 -50.76
N GLU A 399 -0.72 -11.68 -51.77
CA GLU A 399 -0.67 -11.22 -53.16
C GLU A 399 -2.07 -10.92 -53.74
N SER A 400 -3.11 -11.62 -53.27
CA SER A 400 -4.48 -11.43 -53.75
C SER A 400 -5.16 -10.19 -53.17
N HIS A 401 -4.69 -9.66 -52.03
CA HIS A 401 -5.15 -8.36 -51.51
C HIS A 401 -4.41 -7.18 -52.14
N GLN A 402 -3.10 -7.29 -52.43
CA GLN A 402 -2.36 -6.26 -53.16
C GLN A 402 -2.80 -6.16 -54.63
N ARG A 403 -2.97 -7.29 -55.35
CA ARG A 403 -3.51 -7.26 -56.73
C ARG A 403 -4.95 -6.74 -56.82
N ARG A 404 -5.77 -6.92 -55.78
CA ARG A 404 -7.13 -6.34 -55.73
C ARG A 404 -7.14 -4.84 -55.42
N GLN A 405 -6.10 -4.29 -54.78
CA GLN A 405 -5.94 -2.85 -54.60
C GLN A 405 -5.34 -2.18 -55.85
N GLU A 406 -4.43 -2.85 -56.55
CA GLU A 406 -3.86 -2.35 -57.81
C GLU A 406 -4.84 -2.41 -59.00
N MET A 407 -5.82 -3.33 -59.02
CA MET A 407 -6.90 -3.31 -60.04
C MET A 407 -8.03 -2.31 -59.75
N ARG A 408 -7.99 -1.60 -58.62
CA ARG A 408 -8.99 -0.58 -58.24
C ARG A 408 -8.43 0.85 -58.23
N SER A 409 -7.17 1.01 -58.63
CA SER A 409 -6.53 2.30 -58.96
C SER A 409 -6.42 2.40 -60.47
#